data_AF-A0ABD5MP76-F1
#
_entry.id   AF-A0ABD5MP76-F1
#
_cell.length_a   1.000
_cell.length_b   1.000
_cell.length_c   1.000
_cell.angle_alpha   90.00
_cell.angle_beta   90.00
_cell.angle_gamma   90.00
#
_symmetry.space_group_name_H-M   'P 1'
#
loop_
_entity.id
_entity.type
_entity.pdbx_description
1 polymer ?
#
loop_
_entity_poly.entity_id
_entity_poly.type
_entity_poly.pdbx_seq_one_letter_code
_entity_poly.pdbx_strand_id
1 'polypeptide(L)'
;MTVNEHHGFWLYRFEEEGVYDLFCAPHEWAGMGMRIVVGDDPGEVIRAPGRPPLPMSGALLGTGVDGDIGHPDMEPQNIIDNGPISGHDLDIDLEVSITAPSPT
;
A
#
# COMPACT_ATOMS: atom_id res chain seq x y z
N MET A 1 -21.32 10.63 -15.54
CA MET A 1 -20.40 10.54 -14.38
C MET A 1 -19.16 11.33 -14.74
N THR A 2 -19.11 12.61 -14.39
CA THR A 2 -17.94 13.46 -14.65
C THR A 2 -17.14 13.52 -13.37
N VAL A 3 -16.05 12.74 -13.36
CA VAL A 3 -14.97 12.94 -12.41
C VAL A 3 -14.33 14.28 -12.78
N ASN A 4 -14.05 15.12 -11.78
CA ASN A 4 -13.62 16.52 -11.98
C ASN A 4 -12.36 16.63 -12.86
N GLU A 5 -12.05 17.84 -13.32
CA GLU A 5 -10.96 18.19 -14.26
C GLU A 5 -9.54 17.74 -13.85
N HIS A 6 -9.38 17.17 -12.65
CA HIS A 6 -8.11 16.70 -12.10
C HIS A 6 -8.10 15.25 -11.59
N HIS A 7 -9.24 14.56 -11.49
CA HIS A 7 -9.28 13.19 -10.99
C HIS A 7 -9.73 12.23 -12.09
N GLY A 8 -8.86 11.28 -12.44
CA GLY A 8 -9.19 10.15 -13.30
C GLY A 8 -9.82 9.02 -12.49
N PHE A 9 -10.60 8.16 -13.15
CA PHE A 9 -10.94 6.85 -12.63
C PHE A 9 -10.27 5.79 -13.50
N TRP A 10 -9.95 4.66 -12.87
CA TRP A 10 -9.43 3.49 -13.55
C TRP A 10 -10.33 2.30 -13.23
N LEU A 11 -10.56 1.47 -14.24
CA LEU A 11 -11.29 0.21 -14.12
C LEU A 11 -10.34 -0.90 -14.51
N TYR A 12 -10.30 -1.93 -13.68
CA TYR A 12 -9.53 -3.13 -13.93
C TYR A 12 -10.28 -4.33 -13.45
N ARG A 13 -10.12 -5.39 -14.23
CA ARG A 13 -10.65 -6.70 -13.92
C ARG A 13 -9.47 -7.59 -13.59
N PHE A 14 -9.46 -8.11 -12.37
CA PHE A 14 -8.56 -9.17 -11.98
C PHE A 14 -9.02 -10.46 -12.66
N GLU A 15 -8.11 -11.12 -13.37
CA GLU A 15 -8.38 -12.40 -14.05
C GLU A 15 -7.80 -13.60 -13.29
N GLU A 16 -6.82 -13.34 -12.43
CA GLU A 16 -6.11 -14.35 -11.65
C GLU A 16 -6.31 -14.09 -10.14
N GLU A 17 -6.26 -15.17 -9.37
CA GLU A 17 -6.15 -15.07 -7.91
C GLU A 17 -4.76 -14.57 -7.52
N GLY A 18 -4.67 -13.87 -6.38
CA GLY A 18 -3.41 -13.38 -5.86
C GLY A 18 -3.48 -12.08 -5.06
N VAL A 19 -2.30 -11.60 -4.68
CA VAL A 19 -2.11 -10.34 -3.96
C VAL A 19 -1.59 -9.26 -4.91
N TYR A 20 -2.31 -8.15 -4.98
CA TYR A 20 -2.01 -7.02 -5.83
C TYR A 20 -1.76 -5.77 -4.98
N ASP A 21 -0.52 -5.30 -4.95
CA ASP A 21 -0.17 -4.04 -4.31
C ASP A 21 -0.14 -2.91 -5.34
N LEU A 22 -0.89 -1.85 -5.03
CA LEU A 22 -1.01 -0.64 -5.82
C LEU A 22 -0.54 0.55 -5.00
N PHE A 23 -0.15 1.61 -5.70
CA PHE A 23 0.21 2.87 -5.07
C PHE A 23 -0.23 4.04 -5.95
N CYS A 24 -0.44 5.20 -5.34
CA CYS A 24 -0.63 6.43 -6.07
C CYS A 24 0.76 7.03 -6.37
N ALA A 25 1.23 6.99 -7.62
CA ALA A 25 2.58 7.44 -7.99
C ALA A 25 3.02 8.79 -7.39
N PRO A 26 2.24 9.88 -7.43
CA PRO A 26 2.65 11.14 -6.81
C PRO A 26 2.71 11.11 -5.27
N HIS A 27 2.11 10.12 -4.62
CA HIS A 27 2.04 9.96 -3.16
C HIS A 27 2.70 8.66 -2.67
N GLU A 28 3.41 7.94 -3.55
CA GLU A 28 4.07 6.68 -3.23
C GLU A 28 5.08 6.88 -2.08
N TRP A 29 5.82 7.99 -2.13
CA TRP A 29 6.76 8.41 -1.10
C TRP A 29 6.11 8.81 0.22
N ALA A 30 4.83 9.14 0.23
CA ALA A 30 4.06 9.45 1.44
C ALA A 30 3.35 8.20 2.01
N GLY A 31 3.58 7.02 1.42
CA GLY A 31 2.99 5.77 1.88
C GLY A 31 1.58 5.50 1.34
N MET A 32 1.11 6.21 0.30
CA MET A 32 -0.20 5.94 -0.29
C MET A 32 -0.19 4.65 -1.11
N GLY A 33 -0.35 3.54 -0.40
CA GLY A 33 -0.46 2.18 -0.92
C GLY A 33 -1.84 1.58 -0.73
N MET A 34 -2.14 0.53 -1.50
CA MET A 34 -3.36 -0.27 -1.40
C MET A 34 -2.98 -1.73 -1.66
N ARG A 35 -3.58 -2.66 -0.93
CA ARG A 35 -3.50 -4.10 -1.19
C ARG A 35 -4.88 -4.61 -1.60
N ILE A 36 -4.93 -5.38 -2.68
CA ILE A 36 -6.13 -6.09 -3.13
C ILE A 36 -5.82 -7.59 -3.10
N VAL A 37 -6.66 -8.33 -2.40
CA VAL A 37 -6.57 -9.79 -2.29
C VAL A 37 -7.71 -10.39 -3.12
N VAL A 38 -7.36 -11.24 -4.09
CA VAL A 38 -8.32 -11.87 -5.01
C VAL A 38 -8.28 -13.37 -4.79
N GLY A 39 -9.43 -13.95 -4.44
CA GLY A 39 -9.55 -15.38 -4.07
C GLY A 39 -9.40 -15.62 -2.57
N ASP A 40 -9.70 -16.85 -2.15
CA ASP A 40 -9.63 -17.28 -0.74
C ASP A 40 -8.26 -17.86 -0.36
N ASP A 41 -7.44 -18.22 -1.36
CA ASP A 41 -6.05 -18.68 -1.20
C ASP A 41 -5.14 -17.80 -2.06
N PRO A 42 -4.75 -16.61 -1.56
CA PRO A 42 -4.09 -15.61 -2.38
C PRO A 42 -2.61 -15.92 -2.66
N GLY A 43 -2.12 -17.06 -2.17
CA GLY A 43 -0.73 -17.47 -2.29
C GLY A 43 0.24 -16.49 -1.62
N GLU A 44 1.49 -16.50 -2.07
CA GLU A 44 2.52 -15.60 -1.56
C GLU A 44 2.43 -14.21 -2.19
N VAL A 45 2.77 -13.18 -1.41
CA VAL A 45 3.01 -11.83 -1.93
C VAL A 45 4.26 -11.88 -2.84
N ILE A 46 4.03 -11.88 -4.16
CA ILE A 46 5.11 -11.91 -5.14
C ILE A 46 5.80 -10.55 -5.22
N ARG A 47 7.09 -10.53 -4.86
CA ARG A 47 7.94 -9.34 -4.90
C ARG A 47 8.69 -9.31 -6.23
N ALA A 48 8.32 -8.40 -7.13
CA ALA A 48 8.99 -8.29 -8.43
C ALA A 48 10.45 -7.84 -8.25
N PRO A 49 11.46 -8.60 -8.74
CA PRO A 49 12.84 -8.16 -8.69
C PRO A 49 13.05 -6.93 -9.59
N GLY A 50 13.72 -5.90 -9.08
CA GLY A 50 14.14 -4.73 -9.87
C GLY A 50 13.33 -3.44 -9.68
N ARG A 51 12.23 -3.45 -8.92
CA ARG A 51 11.61 -2.24 -8.39
C ARG A 51 11.47 -2.39 -6.88
N PRO A 52 12.46 -1.95 -6.08
CA PRO A 52 12.25 -1.76 -4.66
C PRO A 52 11.04 -0.84 -4.53
N PRO A 53 9.97 -1.21 -3.81
CA PRO A 53 8.94 -0.23 -3.51
C PRO A 53 9.61 0.92 -2.76
N LEU A 54 9.21 2.16 -3.08
CA LEU A 54 9.73 3.31 -2.35
C LEU A 54 9.48 3.10 -0.86
N PRO A 55 10.40 3.56 0.02
CA PRO A 55 10.48 3.08 1.38
C PRO A 55 9.18 3.17 2.17
N MET A 56 8.31 4.15 1.89
CA MET A 56 7.07 4.35 2.66
C MET A 56 5.90 3.44 2.24
N SER A 57 5.59 3.28 0.95
CA SER A 57 4.55 2.33 0.52
C SER A 57 5.03 0.88 0.66
N GLY A 58 6.32 0.64 0.46
CA GLY A 58 6.99 -0.63 0.70
C GLY A 58 7.07 -1.00 2.17
N ALA A 59 7.30 -0.03 3.06
CA ALA A 59 7.16 -0.23 4.50
C ALA A 59 5.70 -0.55 4.82
N LEU A 60 4.74 0.31 4.49
CA LEU A 60 3.34 0.08 4.83
C LEU A 60 2.83 -1.32 4.46
N LEU A 61 3.12 -1.77 3.23
CA LEU A 61 2.59 -3.02 2.68
C LEU A 61 3.52 -4.24 2.88
N GLY A 62 4.68 -4.06 3.51
CA GLY A 62 5.64 -5.17 3.72
C GLY A 62 6.32 -5.67 2.44
N THR A 63 6.36 -4.83 1.39
CA THR A 63 7.03 -5.12 0.13
C THR A 63 8.43 -4.52 0.01
N GLY A 64 8.89 -3.77 1.03
CA GLY A 64 10.23 -3.18 1.15
C GLY A 64 11.40 -4.15 1.00
N VAL A 65 12.61 -3.60 0.89
CA VAL A 65 13.86 -4.31 0.54
C VAL A 65 14.26 -5.47 1.45
N ASP A 66 13.70 -5.55 2.66
CA ASP A 66 13.99 -6.63 3.63
C ASP A 66 12.77 -7.49 3.99
N GLY A 67 11.61 -7.28 3.34
CA GLY A 67 10.41 -8.12 3.49
C GLY A 67 9.71 -8.11 4.85
N ASP A 68 10.29 -7.46 5.87
CA ASP A 68 9.87 -7.51 7.28
C ASP A 68 9.43 -6.13 7.84
N ILE A 69 9.10 -5.19 6.94
CA ILE A 69 8.83 -3.77 7.30
C ILE A 69 7.31 -3.46 7.22
N GLY A 70 6.47 -4.48 6.96
CA GLY A 70 5.00 -4.38 6.82
C GLY A 70 4.25 -4.15 8.12
N HIS A 71 3.13 -3.42 8.07
CA HIS A 71 2.18 -3.48 9.18
C HIS A 71 1.58 -4.91 9.25
N PRO A 72 1.59 -5.60 10.40
CA PRO A 72 1.17 -7.01 10.49
C PRO A 72 -0.28 -7.23 10.04
N ASP A 73 -1.16 -6.25 10.27
CA ASP A 73 -2.55 -6.34 9.82
C ASP A 73 -2.69 -6.34 8.29
N MET A 74 -1.66 -5.92 7.55
CA MET A 74 -1.67 -5.94 6.08
C MET A 74 -1.30 -7.30 5.48
N GLU A 75 -1.04 -8.33 6.29
CA GLU A 75 -0.91 -9.70 5.78
C GLU A 75 -2.17 -10.12 5.00
N PRO A 76 -2.05 -10.78 3.83
CA PRO A 76 -3.18 -11.07 2.96
C PRO A 76 -4.33 -11.83 3.65
N GLN A 77 -3.97 -12.77 4.53
CA GLN A 77 -4.96 -13.57 5.27
C GLN A 77 -5.80 -12.71 6.21
N ASN A 78 -5.24 -11.64 6.77
CA ASN A 78 -5.98 -10.74 7.66
C ASN A 78 -7.08 -9.99 6.91
N ILE A 79 -6.88 -9.68 5.63
CA ILE A 79 -7.88 -9.03 4.77
C ILE A 79 -9.01 -10.02 4.42
N ILE A 80 -8.68 -11.30 4.23
CA ILE A 80 -9.68 -12.36 3.99
C ILE A 80 -10.52 -12.59 5.26
N ASP A 81 -9.85 -12.74 6.41
CA ASP A 81 -10.49 -13.13 7.66
C ASP A 81 -11.33 -11.99 8.27
N ASN A 82 -10.84 -10.75 8.17
CA ASN A 82 -11.45 -9.59 8.84
C ASN A 82 -12.17 -8.63 7.87
N GLY A 83 -12.01 -8.84 6.56
CA GLY A 83 -12.54 -7.93 5.53
C GLY A 83 -11.61 -6.74 5.25
N PRO A 84 -12.14 -5.69 4.58
CA PRO A 84 -11.34 -4.52 4.20
C PRO A 84 -10.72 -3.80 5.41
N ILE A 85 -9.43 -3.52 5.33
CA ILE A 85 -8.66 -2.79 6.35
C ILE A 85 -8.31 -1.41 5.78
N SER A 86 -8.65 -0.35 6.50
CA SER A 86 -8.34 1.02 6.10
C SER A 86 -7.07 1.52 6.79
N GLY A 87 -6.45 2.57 6.26
CA GLY A 87 -5.28 3.18 6.89
C GLY A 87 -5.54 3.72 8.31
N HIS A 88 -6.81 4.00 8.67
CA HIS A 88 -7.18 4.39 10.03
C HIS A 88 -7.17 3.23 11.01
N ASP A 89 -7.34 2.00 10.53
CA ASP A 89 -7.35 0.78 11.36
C ASP A 89 -5.94 0.31 11.69
N LEU A 90 -4.94 0.77 10.92
CA LEU A 90 -3.53 0.38 11.04
C LEU A 90 -2.76 1.13 12.14
N ASP A 91 -3.44 1.93 12.98
CA ASP A 91 -2.86 2.69 14.10
C ASP A 91 -1.50 3.35 13.78
N ILE A 92 -1.36 3.86 12.55
CA ILE A 92 -0.10 4.41 12.05
C ILE A 92 0.04 5.81 12.63
N ASP A 93 0.62 5.91 13.82
CA ASP A 93 0.98 7.19 14.43
C ASP A 93 2.09 7.84 13.57
N LEU A 94 1.69 8.68 12.63
CA LEU A 94 2.59 9.49 11.82
C LEU A 94 3.12 10.64 12.69
N GLU A 95 4.12 10.34 13.52
CA GLU A 95 4.92 11.36 14.21
C GLU A 95 5.81 12.10 13.20
N VAL A 96 5.23 13.06 12.47
CA VAL A 96 5.97 13.86 11.50
C VAL A 96 6.78 14.94 12.23
N SER A 97 8.03 14.64 12.56
CA SER A 97 8.99 15.65 13.02
C SER A 97 9.60 16.39 11.82
N ILE A 98 8.97 17.50 11.41
CA ILE A 98 9.58 18.43 10.44
C ILE A 98 10.54 19.34 11.19
N THR A 99 11.84 19.10 11.07
CA THR A 99 12.87 20.05 11.47
C THR A 99 13.21 20.95 10.29
N ALA A 100 12.66 22.16 10.27
CA ALA A 100 13.14 23.21 9.38
C ALA A 100 14.33 23.94 10.04
N PRO A 101 15.43 24.24 9.30
CA PRO A 101 16.46 25.13 9.83
C PRO A 101 15.85 26.50 10.12
N SER A 102 16.20 27.08 11.27
CA SER A 102 15.77 28.44 11.61
C SER A 102 16.32 29.42 10.56
N PRO A 103 15.50 30.36 10.06
CA PRO A 103 16.00 31.39 9.17
C PRO A 103 17.04 32.23 9.91
N THR A 104 18.17 32.48 9.25
CA THR A 104 19.23 33.41 9.69
C THR A 104 18.77 34.86 9.63
#